data_AF-A0A1L1PE58-F1
#
_entry.id   AF-A0A1L1PE58-F1
#
_cell.length_a   1.000
_cell.length_b   1.000
_cell.length_c   1.000
_cell.angle_alpha   90.00
_cell.angle_beta   90.00
_cell.angle_gamma   90.00
#
_symmetry.space_group_name_H-M   'P 1'
#
loop_
_entity.id
_entity.type
_entity.pdbx_description
1 polymer ?
#
loop_
_entity_poly.entity_id
_entity_poly.type
_entity_poly.pdbx_seq_one_letter_code
_entity_poly.pdbx_strand_id
1 'polypeptide(L)'
;MTLEPGGRLAWVCRRAQALLLRRWPEGGVVYDAADGSLSAVSPVAAELIERLLDGQPADAEALAQHLLQAAPEPEDIDGVNQHLAQFEHMGFIERIPS
;
A
#
# COMPACT_ATOMS: atom_id res chain seq x y z
N MET A 1 -18.61 -10.90 -10.88
CA MET A 1 -18.81 -9.45 -10.65
C MET A 1 -17.97 -8.73 -11.67
N THR A 2 -18.61 -8.12 -12.66
CA THR A 2 -17.97 -7.40 -13.75
C THR A 2 -17.69 -5.99 -13.23
N LEU A 3 -16.42 -5.62 -13.07
CA LEU A 3 -16.05 -4.26 -12.67
C LEU A 3 -16.28 -3.32 -13.87
N GLU A 4 -17.08 -2.28 -13.66
CA GLU A 4 -17.34 -1.23 -14.67
C GLU A 4 -16.02 -0.52 -15.02
N PRO A 5 -15.69 -0.32 -16.31
CA PRO A 5 -14.50 0.39 -16.72
C PRO A 5 -14.68 1.88 -16.44
N GLY A 6 -14.14 2.36 -15.31
CA GLY A 6 -14.18 3.79 -14.93
C GLY A 6 -14.41 4.07 -13.45
N GLY A 7 -14.68 3.05 -12.63
CA GLY A 7 -14.67 3.22 -11.17
C GLY A 7 -13.27 3.52 -10.67
N ARG A 8 -13.11 4.60 -9.88
CA ARG A 8 -11.86 4.82 -9.13
C ARG A 8 -11.65 3.58 -8.25
N LEU A 9 -10.43 3.05 -8.24
CA LEU A 9 -10.06 1.89 -7.45
C LEU A 9 -9.30 2.38 -6.22
N ALA A 10 -9.67 1.86 -5.05
CA ALA A 10 -8.95 2.08 -3.81
C ALA A 10 -8.29 0.79 -3.35
N TRP A 11 -7.25 0.94 -2.55
CA TRP A 11 -6.49 -0.13 -1.95
C TRP A 11 -6.78 -0.20 -0.46
N VAL A 12 -6.98 -1.41 0.07
CA VAL A 12 -7.26 -1.60 1.50
C VAL A 12 -6.50 -2.80 2.05
N CYS A 13 -5.99 -2.67 3.28
CA CYS A 13 -5.47 -3.81 4.04
C CYS A 13 -6.58 -4.37 4.93
N ARG A 14 -7.28 -5.43 4.48
CA ARG A 14 -8.37 -6.05 5.27
C ARG A 14 -7.90 -6.86 6.48
N ARG A 15 -6.63 -7.22 6.50
CA ARG A 15 -6.00 -8.05 7.55
C ARG A 15 -4.92 -7.28 8.29
N ALA A 16 -5.09 -5.97 8.46
CA ALA A 16 -4.12 -5.11 9.13
C ALA A 16 -3.70 -5.63 10.51
N GLN A 17 -4.61 -6.27 11.25
CA GLN A 17 -4.32 -6.91 12.54
C GLN A 17 -3.35 -8.11 12.47
N ALA A 18 -3.13 -8.68 11.30
CA ALA A 18 -2.21 -9.80 11.07
C ALA A 18 -0.83 -9.32 10.55
N LEU A 19 -0.69 -8.05 10.21
CA LEU A 19 0.56 -7.49 9.69
C LEU A 19 1.19 -6.60 10.75
N LEU A 20 2.48 -6.83 11.04
CA LEU A 20 3.26 -6.01 11.96
C LEU A 20 4.37 -5.33 11.18
N LEU A 21 4.36 -4.00 11.17
CA LEU A 21 5.40 -3.21 10.56
C LEU A 21 6.41 -2.75 11.62
N ARG A 22 7.70 -2.92 11.32
CA ARG A 22 8.78 -2.23 12.02
C ARG A 22 9.55 -1.36 11.03
N ARG A 23 9.68 -0.06 11.35
CA ARG A 23 10.34 0.94 10.50
C ARG A 23 11.69 1.37 11.07
N TRP A 24 12.59 1.72 10.16
CA TRP A 24 13.87 2.40 10.37
C TRP A 24 14.05 3.47 9.28
N PRO A 25 14.99 4.41 9.41
CA PRO A 25 15.26 5.39 8.36
C PRO A 25 15.60 4.78 6.99
N GLU A 26 16.22 3.59 6.98
CA GLU A 26 16.70 2.90 5.78
C GLU A 26 15.63 1.99 5.15
N GLY A 27 14.49 1.78 5.82
CA GLY A 27 13.43 0.90 5.32
C GLY A 27 12.56 0.31 6.42
N GLY A 28 11.97 -0.83 6.13
CA GLY A 28 11.13 -1.53 7.09
C GLY A 28 11.13 -3.03 6.91
N VAL A 29 10.55 -3.73 7.87
CA VAL A 29 10.22 -5.14 7.75
C VAL A 29 8.75 -5.30 8.10
N VAL A 30 8.01 -5.97 7.21
CA VAL A 30 6.65 -6.43 7.46
C VAL A 30 6.74 -7.88 7.91
N TYR A 31 6.19 -8.18 9.08
CA TYR A 31 5.94 -9.52 9.55
C TYR A 31 4.49 -9.88 9.32
N ASP A 32 4.25 -11.03 8.68
CA ASP A 32 2.92 -11.58 8.49
C ASP A 32 2.65 -12.69 9.50
N ALA A 33 1.73 -12.46 10.43
CA ALA A 33 1.38 -13.42 11.47
C ALA A 33 0.57 -14.62 10.93
N ALA A 34 0.03 -14.55 9.70
CA ALA A 34 -0.75 -15.63 9.11
C ALA A 34 0.13 -16.82 8.68
N ASP A 35 1.33 -16.54 8.16
CA ASP A 35 2.27 -17.55 7.66
C ASP A 35 3.67 -17.48 8.27
N GLY A 36 3.92 -16.47 9.11
CA GLY A 36 5.21 -16.24 9.77
C GLY A 36 6.27 -15.63 8.86
N SER A 37 5.90 -15.14 7.67
CA SER A 37 6.84 -14.56 6.71
C SER A 37 7.35 -13.18 7.13
N LEU A 38 8.55 -12.85 6.63
CA LEU A 38 9.20 -11.57 6.83
C LEU A 38 9.57 -10.98 5.47
N SER A 39 9.12 -9.76 5.21
CA SER A 39 9.42 -9.04 3.97
C SER A 39 10.14 -7.73 4.28
N ALA A 40 11.36 -7.60 3.78
CA ALA A 40 12.07 -6.32 3.80
C ALA A 40 11.46 -5.37 2.77
N VAL A 41 11.28 -4.12 3.15
CA VAL A 41 10.67 -3.08 2.31
C VAL A 41 11.53 -1.81 2.33
N SER A 42 11.50 -1.05 1.23
CA SER A 42 12.17 0.25 1.13
C SER A 42 11.54 1.29 2.08
N PRO A 43 12.18 2.44 2.33
CA PRO A 43 11.61 3.50 3.16
C PRO A 43 10.24 3.96 2.69
N VAL A 44 10.10 4.17 1.38
CA VAL A 44 8.84 4.60 0.74
C VAL A 44 7.77 3.53 0.90
N ALA A 45 8.11 2.27 0.65
CA ALA A 45 7.19 1.16 0.83
C ALA A 45 6.75 1.01 2.30
N ALA A 46 7.65 1.20 3.26
CA ALA A 46 7.32 1.17 4.68
C ALA A 46 6.31 2.26 5.06
N GLU A 47 6.42 3.45 4.48
CA GLU A 47 5.45 4.54 4.71
C GLU A 47 4.08 4.24 4.11
N LEU A 48 4.06 3.76 2.86
CA LEU A 48 2.83 3.41 2.16
C LEU A 48 2.06 2.30 2.90
N ILE A 49 2.75 1.24 3.32
CA ILE A 49 2.08 0.15 4.02
C ILE A 49 1.61 0.60 5.41
N GLU A 50 2.38 1.42 6.14
CA GLU A 50 1.92 1.98 7.43
C GLU A 50 0.58 2.70 7.28
N ARG A 51 0.44 3.52 6.24
CA ARG A 51 -0.80 4.23 5.95
C ARG A 51 -1.98 3.29 5.67
N LEU A 52 -1.73 2.20 4.94
CA LEU A 52 -2.76 1.21 4.60
C LEU A 52 -3.13 0.32 5.79
N LEU A 53 -2.23 0.16 6.77
CA LEU A 53 -2.49 -0.56 8.02
C LEU A 53 -3.47 0.18 8.95
N ASP A 54 -3.73 1.47 8.73
CA ASP A 54 -4.84 2.19 9.37
C ASP A 54 -6.22 1.64 8.96
N GLY A 55 -6.27 0.74 7.96
CA GLY A 55 -7.48 0.07 7.47
C GLY A 55 -8.40 0.97 6.63
N GLN A 56 -8.02 2.23 6.41
CA GLN A 56 -8.74 3.14 5.54
C GLN A 56 -8.37 2.88 4.07
N PRO A 57 -9.35 2.73 3.17
CA PRO A 57 -9.07 2.65 1.74
C PRO A 57 -8.37 3.91 1.24
N ALA A 58 -7.37 3.74 0.37
CA ALA A 58 -6.68 4.85 -0.27
C ALA A 58 -6.41 4.54 -1.74
N ASP A 59 -6.57 5.53 -2.61
CA ASP A 59 -6.13 5.43 -4.00
C ASP A 59 -4.65 5.83 -4.15
N ALA A 60 -4.05 5.50 -5.31
CA ALA A 60 -2.63 5.75 -5.55
C ALA A 60 -2.29 7.25 -5.58
N GLU A 61 -3.22 8.10 -6.03
CA GLU A 61 -3.03 9.56 -6.09
C GLU A 61 -2.97 10.15 -4.68
N ALA A 62 -3.89 9.78 -3.79
CA ALA A 62 -3.91 10.20 -2.41
C ALA A 62 -2.67 9.74 -1.64
N LEU A 63 -2.18 8.52 -1.93
CA LEU A 63 -0.94 8.00 -1.37
C LEU A 63 0.30 8.76 -1.88
N ALA A 64 0.37 9.05 -3.18
CA ALA A 64 1.46 9.85 -3.74
C ALA A 64 1.46 11.28 -3.18
N GLN A 65 0.28 11.90 -3.09
CA GLN A 65 0.11 13.22 -2.45
C GLN A 65 0.57 13.21 -1.00
N HIS A 66 0.30 12.13 -0.26
CA HIS A 66 0.76 11.97 1.12
C HIS A 66 2.29 11.89 1.21
N LEU A 67 2.94 11.12 0.34
CA LEU A 67 4.41 11.00 0.35
C LEU A 67 5.10 12.32 -0.02
N LEU A 68 4.59 13.02 -1.04
CA LEU A 68 5.20 14.23 -1.56
C LEU A 68 4.82 15.50 -0.81
N GLN A 69 3.73 15.45 -0.03
CA GLN A 69 3.11 16.63 0.58
C GLN A 69 2.76 17.73 -0.45
N ALA A 70 2.53 17.33 -1.70
CA ALA A 70 2.27 18.17 -2.87
C ALA A 70 1.39 17.41 -3.87
N ALA A 71 0.85 18.12 -4.88
CA ALA A 71 0.11 17.47 -5.96
C ALA A 71 1.06 16.56 -6.77
N PRO A 72 0.79 15.25 -6.86
CA PRO A 72 1.67 14.31 -7.55
C PRO A 72 1.59 14.44 -9.07
N GLU A 73 2.70 14.22 -9.76
CA GLU A 73 2.72 14.04 -11.21
C GLU A 73 2.37 12.59 -11.58
N PRO A 74 1.98 12.31 -12.85
CA PRO A 74 1.64 10.96 -13.27
C PRO A 74 2.74 9.93 -12.99
N GLU A 75 4.01 10.34 -13.10
CA GLU A 75 5.17 9.48 -12.84
C GLU A 75 5.27 9.07 -11.36
N ASP A 76 4.87 9.96 -10.44
CA ASP A 76 4.84 9.66 -9.01
C ASP A 76 3.74 8.63 -8.69
N ILE A 77 2.58 8.79 -9.32
CA ILE A 77 1.45 7.86 -9.18
C ILE A 77 1.85 6.48 -9.71
N ASP A 78 2.57 6.42 -10.83
CA ASP A 78 3.11 5.17 -11.39
C ASP A 78 4.13 4.50 -10.48
N GLY A 79 4.99 5.28 -9.80
CA GLY A 79 5.91 4.79 -8.77
C GLY A 79 5.17 4.15 -7.59
N VAL A 80 4.12 4.82 -7.10
CA VAL A 80 3.27 4.29 -6.03
C VAL A 80 2.52 3.03 -6.49
N ASN A 81 1.99 3.01 -7.71
CA ASN A 81 1.31 1.83 -8.27
C ASN A 81 2.21 0.60 -8.33
N GLN A 82 3.51 0.76 -8.59
CA GLN A 82 4.46 -0.36 -8.57
C GLN A 82 4.60 -0.96 -7.17
N HIS A 83 4.68 -0.12 -6.13
CA HIS A 83 4.70 -0.60 -4.74
C HIS A 83 3.39 -1.28 -4.34
N LEU A 84 2.25 -0.73 -4.75
CA LEU A 84 0.93 -1.31 -4.46
C LEU A 84 0.74 -2.66 -5.15
N ALA A 85 1.18 -2.81 -6.40
CA ALA A 85 1.18 -4.10 -7.10
C ALA A 85 2.08 -5.14 -6.38
N GLN A 86 3.21 -4.71 -5.82
CA GLN A 86 4.05 -5.59 -5.02
C GLN A 86 3.35 -6.03 -3.73
N PHE A 87 2.68 -5.12 -3.03
CA PHE A 87 1.92 -5.45 -1.81
C PHE A 87 0.73 -6.37 -2.10
N GLU A 88 0.05 -6.18 -3.23
CA GLU A 88 -1.01 -7.08 -3.71
C GLU A 88 -0.46 -8.48 -3.96
N HIS A 89 0.70 -8.58 -4.63
CA HIS A 89 1.35 -9.87 -4.90
C HIS A 89 1.77 -10.60 -3.61
N MET A 90 2.20 -9.85 -2.59
CA MET A 90 2.48 -10.40 -1.24
C MET A 90 1.20 -10.65 -0.43
N GLY A 91 0.03 -10.32 -0.97
CA GLY A 91 -1.26 -10.51 -0.31
C GLY A 91 -1.49 -9.59 0.89
N PHE A 92 -0.73 -8.49 1.01
CA PHE A 92 -0.90 -7.52 2.11
C PHE A 92 -2.16 -6.67 1.94
N ILE A 93 -2.50 -6.34 0.69
CA ILE A 93 -3.61 -5.46 0.34
C ILE A 93 -4.41 -6.03 -0.82
N GLU A 94 -5.63 -5.52 -1.01
CA GLU A 94 -6.47 -5.85 -2.16
C GLU A 94 -7.14 -4.59 -2.72
N ARG A 95 -7.52 -4.66 -4.00
CA ARG A 95 -8.27 -3.58 -4.67
C ARG A 95 -9.77 -3.68 -4.37
N ILE A 96 -10.39 -2.55 -4.12
CA ILE A 96 -11.83 -2.40 -3.99
C ILE A 96 -12.34 -1.26 -4.90
N PRO A 97 -13.61 -1.30 -5.32
CA PRO A 97 -14.26 -0.13 -5.90
C PRO A 97 -14.29 1.01 -4.86
N SER A 98 -13.90 2.23 -5.24
CA SER A 98 -14.03 3.42 -4.40
C SER A 98 -15.41 4.06 -4.52
#